data_AF-A0A426QLZ5-F1
#
_entry.id   AF-A0A426QLZ5-F1
#
_cell.length_a   1.000
_cell.length_b   1.000
_cell.length_c   1.000
_cell.angle_alpha   90.00
_cell.angle_beta   90.00
_cell.angle_gamma   90.00
#
_symmetry.space_group_name_H-M   'P 1'
#
loop_
_entity.id
_entity.type
_entity.pdbx_description
1 polymer ?
#
loop_
_entity_poly.entity_id
_entity_poly.type
_entity_poly.pdbx_seq_one_letter_code
_entity_poly.pdbx_strand_id
1 'polypeptide(L)'
;MLIPLLGLLCVSSVHGETRRDGDDPALRKAQYQLRQLSQENNALQGQLTQLQAEKAELEAELETLREEHQNTESRLDRSRDTNEQLVERINADVERYKQLMARYQESVTTLRGLHADNRHLVRAVQEREAWIEECRGNNDRLFEANADLLKRYRDVAVSRKEPFTGIGRVRVENEYQDYRFKLEDLQVMEFESSVNVERHRREPPEQIAAREEGRTADGN
;
A
#
# COMPACT_ATOMS: atom_id res chain seq x y z
N MET A 1 -13.55 -78.29 -36.74
CA MET A 1 -13.88 -79.72 -36.64
C MET A 1 -15.39 -79.87 -36.73
N LEU A 2 -15.84 -80.53 -37.79
CA LEU A 2 -17.24 -80.79 -38.17
C LEU A 2 -17.40 -82.31 -38.13
N ILE A 3 -18.42 -82.82 -37.44
CA ILE A 3 -18.81 -84.24 -37.49
C ILE A 3 -20.20 -84.30 -38.14
N PRO A 4 -20.34 -85.02 -39.26
CA PRO A 4 -21.63 -85.49 -39.74
C PRO A 4 -21.67 -87.02 -39.70
N LEU A 5 -22.75 -87.65 -39.20
CA LEU A 5 -23.16 -88.97 -39.70
C LEU A 5 -24.54 -89.40 -39.18
N LEU A 6 -25.34 -89.94 -40.12
CA LEU A 6 -26.33 -91.03 -40.03
C LEU A 6 -27.48 -90.89 -39.01
N GLY A 7 -28.77 -90.97 -39.34
CA GLY A 7 -29.46 -91.59 -40.47
C GLY A 7 -30.41 -92.68 -39.94
N LEU A 8 -31.72 -92.58 -40.19
CA LEU A 8 -32.61 -93.76 -40.28
C LEU A 8 -33.96 -93.43 -40.93
N LEU A 9 -34.40 -94.37 -41.77
CA LEU A 9 -35.60 -94.40 -42.60
C LEU A 9 -36.93 -94.49 -41.82
N CYS A 10 -38.02 -94.01 -42.42
CA CYS A 10 -39.12 -94.88 -42.92
C CYS A 10 -40.26 -94.10 -43.62
N VAL A 11 -40.42 -94.43 -44.91
CA VAL A 11 -41.60 -94.53 -45.80
C VAL A 11 -42.99 -94.09 -45.27
N SER A 12 -43.69 -93.27 -46.08
CA SER A 12 -45.08 -93.48 -46.52
C SER A 12 -45.50 -92.44 -47.56
N SER A 13 -45.81 -92.91 -48.78
CA SER A 13 -46.46 -92.12 -49.83
C SER A 13 -47.95 -92.02 -49.51
N VAL A 14 -48.45 -90.83 -49.18
CA VAL A 14 -49.87 -90.53 -49.04
C VAL A 14 -50.27 -89.49 -50.08
N HIS A 15 -51.38 -89.78 -50.74
CA HIS A 15 -51.94 -89.12 -51.92
C HIS A 15 -52.27 -87.65 -51.63
N GLY A 16 -51.62 -86.74 -52.36
CA GLY A 16 -51.95 -85.32 -52.39
C GLY A 16 -52.90 -85.03 -53.55
N GLU A 17 -54.10 -84.64 -53.19
CA GLU A 17 -55.29 -84.43 -54.01
C GLU A 17 -55.07 -83.54 -55.24
N THR A 18 -55.79 -83.90 -56.29
CA THR A 18 -55.91 -83.20 -57.55
C THR A 18 -56.17 -81.71 -57.39
N ARG A 19 -55.30 -80.93 -58.03
CA ARG A 19 -55.47 -79.56 -58.51
C ARG A 19 -56.95 -79.24 -58.83
N ARG A 20 -57.58 -78.48 -57.94
CA ARG A 20 -58.89 -77.85 -58.17
C ARG A 20 -58.61 -76.42 -58.65
N ASP A 21 -58.65 -76.24 -59.97
CA ASP A 21 -58.77 -74.93 -60.59
C ASP A 21 -60.12 -74.32 -60.13
N GLY A 22 -60.04 -73.32 -59.26
CA GLY A 22 -61.16 -72.58 -58.72
C GLY A 22 -60.70 -71.15 -58.49
N ASP A 23 -60.99 -70.30 -59.47
CA ASP A 23 -60.62 -68.90 -59.52
C ASP A 23 -61.46 -68.10 -58.51
N ASP A 24 -61.14 -68.23 -57.22
CA ASP A 24 -61.92 -67.60 -56.14
C ASP A 24 -61.53 -66.11 -56.00
N PRO A 25 -62.41 -65.17 -56.41
CA PRO A 25 -62.12 -63.73 -56.35
C PRO A 25 -61.87 -63.25 -54.92
N ALA A 26 -62.37 -63.96 -53.90
CA ALA A 26 -62.09 -63.66 -52.50
C ALA A 26 -60.61 -63.92 -52.14
N LEU A 27 -60.01 -64.97 -52.71
CA LEU A 27 -58.62 -65.34 -52.43
C LEU A 27 -57.64 -64.31 -53.04
N ARG A 28 -57.91 -63.81 -54.25
CA ARG A 28 -57.12 -62.75 -54.89
C ARG A 28 -57.20 -61.43 -54.10
N LYS A 29 -58.40 -61.06 -53.62
CA LYS A 29 -58.60 -59.87 -52.78
C LYS A 29 -57.84 -59.98 -51.45
N ALA A 30 -57.87 -61.14 -50.81
CA ALA A 30 -57.12 -61.41 -49.59
C ALA A 30 -55.59 -61.34 -49.82
N GLN A 31 -55.07 -61.89 -50.92
CA GLN A 31 -53.65 -61.79 -51.27
C GLN A 31 -53.20 -60.34 -51.53
N TYR A 32 -54.04 -59.52 -52.18
CA TYR A 32 -53.76 -58.10 -52.38
C TYR A 32 -53.69 -57.35 -51.04
N GLN A 33 -54.67 -57.58 -50.15
CA GLN A 33 -54.68 -56.98 -48.81
C GLN A 33 -53.47 -57.40 -47.98
N LEU A 34 -53.04 -58.67 -48.06
CA LEU A 34 -51.85 -59.14 -47.36
C LEU A 34 -50.57 -58.45 -47.84
N ARG A 35 -50.44 -58.22 -49.16
CA ARG A 35 -49.32 -57.47 -49.73
C ARG A 35 -49.34 -56.01 -49.28
N GLN A 36 -50.50 -55.37 -49.28
CA GLN A 36 -50.65 -54.00 -48.80
C GLN A 36 -50.28 -53.89 -47.31
N LEU A 37 -50.81 -54.76 -46.47
CA LEU A 37 -50.47 -54.80 -45.04
C LEU A 37 -48.99 -55.11 -44.82
N SER A 38 -48.38 -55.96 -45.63
CA SER A 38 -46.93 -56.22 -45.57
C SER A 38 -46.11 -54.98 -45.96
N GLN A 39 -46.52 -54.23 -46.98
CA GLN A 39 -45.87 -52.98 -47.36
C GLN A 39 -46.01 -51.92 -46.26
N GLU A 40 -47.21 -51.76 -45.69
CA GLU A 40 -47.47 -50.86 -44.56
C GLU A 40 -46.65 -51.26 -43.33
N ASN A 41 -46.57 -52.55 -43.00
CA ASN A 41 -45.76 -53.05 -41.89
C ASN A 41 -44.28 -52.75 -42.11
N ASN A 42 -43.74 -53.02 -43.30
CA ASN A 42 -42.37 -52.69 -43.65
C ASN A 42 -42.10 -51.17 -43.57
N ALA A 43 -43.04 -50.34 -44.01
CA ALA A 43 -42.92 -48.88 -43.96
C ALA A 43 -42.93 -48.36 -42.52
N LEU A 44 -43.86 -48.85 -41.68
CA LEU A 44 -43.93 -48.51 -40.27
C LEU A 44 -42.69 -48.99 -39.50
N GLN A 45 -42.20 -50.18 -39.82
CA GLN A 45 -40.98 -50.71 -39.22
C GLN A 45 -39.76 -49.85 -39.61
N GLY A 46 -39.70 -49.37 -40.85
CA GLY A 46 -38.70 -48.39 -41.29
C GLY A 46 -38.78 -47.07 -40.52
N GLN A 47 -39.97 -46.48 -40.39
CA GLN A 47 -40.18 -45.25 -39.62
C GLN A 47 -39.81 -45.43 -38.14
N LEU A 48 -40.15 -46.56 -37.55
CA LEU A 48 -39.80 -46.88 -36.16
C LEU A 48 -38.29 -46.95 -35.99
N THR A 49 -37.56 -47.59 -36.90
CA THR A 49 -36.09 -47.62 -36.86
C THR A 49 -35.48 -46.23 -37.04
N GLN A 50 -36.05 -45.39 -37.91
CA GLN A 50 -35.59 -44.01 -38.12
C GLN A 50 -35.80 -43.16 -36.86
N LEU A 51 -37.01 -43.17 -36.29
CA LEU A 51 -37.32 -42.43 -35.07
C LEU A 51 -36.49 -42.92 -33.88
N GLN A 52 -36.17 -44.20 -33.80
CA GLN A 52 -35.27 -44.73 -32.79
C GLN A 52 -33.83 -44.21 -32.96
N ALA A 53 -33.35 -44.09 -34.20
CA ALA A 53 -32.04 -43.51 -34.50
C ALA A 53 -32.01 -42.01 -34.15
N GLU A 54 -33.00 -41.24 -34.59
CA GLU A 54 -33.13 -39.80 -34.28
C GLU A 54 -33.24 -39.56 -32.78
N LYS A 55 -34.00 -40.39 -32.06
CA LYS A 55 -34.09 -40.31 -30.59
C LYS A 55 -32.73 -40.54 -29.94
N ALA A 56 -31.98 -41.56 -30.38
CA ALA A 56 -30.66 -41.86 -29.82
C ALA A 56 -29.65 -40.73 -30.09
N GLU A 57 -29.72 -40.11 -31.27
CA GLU A 57 -28.90 -38.96 -31.64
C GLU A 57 -29.22 -37.73 -30.77
N LEU A 58 -30.50 -37.38 -30.64
CA LEU A 58 -30.94 -36.26 -29.79
C LEU A 58 -30.62 -36.49 -28.30
N GLU A 59 -30.72 -37.73 -27.82
CA GLU A 59 -30.31 -38.08 -26.45
C GLU A 59 -28.80 -37.89 -26.24
N ALA A 60 -27.97 -38.25 -27.24
CA ALA A 60 -26.53 -38.01 -27.20
C ALA A 60 -26.20 -36.51 -27.24
N GLU A 61 -26.84 -35.74 -28.13
CA GLU A 61 -26.66 -34.28 -28.20
C GLU A 61 -27.07 -33.60 -26.88
N LEU A 62 -28.20 -33.99 -26.29
CA LEU A 62 -28.64 -33.45 -25.01
C LEU A 62 -27.63 -33.69 -23.90
N GLU A 63 -27.00 -34.87 -23.87
CA GLU A 63 -25.98 -35.16 -22.87
C GLU A 63 -24.74 -34.31 -23.09
N THR A 64 -24.26 -34.17 -24.33
CA THR A 64 -23.13 -33.28 -24.64
C THR A 64 -23.40 -31.84 -24.26
N LEU A 65 -24.59 -31.31 -24.56
CA LEU A 65 -24.98 -29.94 -24.19
C LEU A 65 -25.05 -29.76 -22.67
N ARG A 66 -25.50 -30.78 -21.93
CA ARG A 66 -25.53 -30.73 -20.46
C ARG A 66 -24.13 -30.68 -19.88
N GLU A 67 -23.23 -31.52 -20.39
CA GLU A 67 -21.83 -31.51 -19.97
C GLU A 67 -21.15 -30.16 -20.27
N GLU A 68 -21.37 -29.61 -21.47
CA GLU A 68 -20.89 -28.28 -21.84
C GLU A 68 -21.44 -27.19 -20.94
N HIS A 69 -22.75 -27.20 -20.67
CA HIS A 69 -23.39 -26.25 -19.77
C HIS A 69 -22.77 -26.31 -18.37
N GLN A 70 -22.65 -27.51 -17.79
CA GLN A 70 -22.06 -27.70 -16.47
C GLN A 70 -20.59 -27.23 -16.41
N ASN A 71 -19.82 -27.49 -17.47
CA ASN A 71 -18.44 -27.03 -17.58
C ASN A 71 -18.34 -25.51 -17.69
N THR A 72 -19.21 -24.87 -18.48
CA THR A 72 -19.22 -23.41 -18.62
C THR A 72 -19.65 -22.72 -17.33
N GLU A 73 -20.66 -23.24 -16.65
CA GLU A 73 -21.11 -22.75 -15.33
C GLU A 73 -19.97 -22.84 -14.30
N SER A 74 -19.32 -24.01 -14.22
CA SER A 74 -18.16 -24.21 -13.33
C SER A 74 -16.98 -23.29 -13.68
N ARG A 75 -16.80 -22.88 -14.93
CA ARG A 75 -15.77 -21.92 -15.33
C ARG A 75 -16.17 -20.49 -14.98
N LEU A 76 -17.43 -20.16 -15.14
CA LEU A 76 -17.98 -18.85 -14.80
C LEU A 76 -17.86 -18.58 -13.29
N ASP A 77 -18.19 -19.57 -12.46
CA ASP A 77 -18.10 -19.42 -11.01
C ASP A 77 -16.67 -19.25 -10.55
N ARG A 78 -15.72 -20.06 -11.05
CA ARG A 78 -14.29 -19.84 -10.80
C ARG A 78 -13.82 -18.47 -11.26
N SER A 79 -14.33 -17.97 -12.38
CA SER A 79 -14.00 -16.63 -12.86
C SER A 79 -14.58 -15.53 -11.98
N ARG A 80 -15.74 -15.75 -11.36
CA ARG A 80 -16.34 -14.81 -10.40
C ARG A 80 -15.53 -14.79 -9.10
N ASP A 81 -15.22 -15.95 -8.55
CA ASP A 81 -14.44 -16.08 -7.31
C ASP A 81 -13.06 -15.43 -7.46
N THR A 82 -12.39 -15.68 -8.58
CA THR A 82 -11.07 -15.07 -8.85
C THR A 82 -11.17 -13.55 -9.03
N ASN A 83 -12.23 -13.05 -9.67
CA ASN A 83 -12.44 -11.61 -9.81
C ASN A 83 -12.72 -10.96 -8.45
N GLU A 84 -13.57 -11.56 -7.62
CA GLU A 84 -13.85 -11.06 -6.27
C GLU A 84 -12.57 -10.98 -5.42
N GLN A 85 -11.76 -12.05 -5.42
CA GLN A 85 -10.46 -12.05 -4.75
C GLN A 85 -9.49 -10.99 -5.28
N LEU A 86 -9.50 -10.72 -6.60
CA LEU A 86 -8.68 -9.68 -7.20
C LEU A 86 -9.14 -8.29 -6.76
N VAL A 87 -10.45 -8.03 -6.73
CA VAL A 87 -11.03 -6.78 -6.25
C VAL A 87 -10.67 -6.54 -4.79
N GLU A 88 -10.80 -7.55 -3.93
CA GLU A 88 -10.40 -7.46 -2.52
C GLU A 88 -8.91 -7.13 -2.36
N ARG A 89 -8.03 -7.80 -3.12
CA ARG A 89 -6.59 -7.54 -3.10
C ARG A 89 -6.26 -6.11 -3.54
N ILE A 90 -6.88 -5.65 -4.64
CA ILE A 90 -6.68 -4.28 -5.14
C ILE A 90 -7.11 -3.27 -4.08
N ASN A 91 -8.26 -3.48 -3.44
CA ASN A 91 -8.72 -2.58 -2.38
C ASN A 91 -7.76 -2.54 -1.17
N ALA A 92 -7.26 -3.71 -0.75
CA ALA A 92 -6.27 -3.79 0.31
C ALA A 92 -4.95 -3.08 -0.06
N ASP A 93 -4.48 -3.24 -1.30
CA ASP A 93 -3.26 -2.60 -1.79
C ASP A 93 -3.42 -1.09 -1.94
N VAL A 94 -4.58 -0.61 -2.40
CA VAL A 94 -4.91 0.82 -2.43
C VAL A 94 -4.83 1.42 -1.02
N GLU A 95 -5.36 0.73 -0.02
CA GLU A 95 -5.36 1.26 1.34
C GLU A 95 -3.95 1.25 1.96
N ARG A 96 -3.17 0.21 1.71
CA ARG A 96 -1.73 0.18 2.06
C ARG A 96 -0.96 1.32 1.40
N TYR A 97 -1.24 1.59 0.12
CA TYR A 97 -0.60 2.68 -0.61
C TYR A 97 -0.94 4.05 -0.02
N LYS A 98 -2.19 4.29 0.35
CA LYS A 98 -2.60 5.53 1.05
C LYS A 98 -1.86 5.70 2.38
N GLN A 99 -1.78 4.64 3.18
CA GLN A 99 -1.04 4.67 4.46
C GLN A 99 0.44 4.98 4.25
N LEU A 100 1.07 4.37 3.24
CA LEU A 100 2.46 4.63 2.89
C LEU A 100 2.67 6.09 2.47
N MET A 101 1.77 6.65 1.65
CA MET A 101 1.84 8.05 1.23
C MET A 101 1.67 9.01 2.40
N ALA A 102 0.75 8.72 3.34
CA ALA A 102 0.57 9.52 4.54
C ALA A 102 1.85 9.55 5.41
N ARG A 103 2.45 8.38 5.67
CA ARG A 103 3.72 8.27 6.42
C ARG A 103 4.88 8.98 5.72
N TYR A 104 4.93 8.90 4.39
CA TYR A 104 5.93 9.60 3.61
C TYR A 104 5.78 11.13 3.74
N GLN A 105 4.56 11.64 3.63
CA GLN A 105 4.28 13.06 3.81
C GLN A 105 4.66 13.54 5.22
N GLU A 106 4.31 12.79 6.25
CA GLU A 106 4.68 13.06 7.65
C GLU A 106 6.21 13.06 7.85
N SER A 107 6.91 12.11 7.23
CA SER A 107 8.38 12.06 7.31
C SER A 107 9.01 13.30 6.65
N VAL A 108 8.47 13.73 5.51
CA VAL A 108 8.95 14.92 4.79
C VAL A 108 8.66 16.21 5.58
N THR A 109 7.48 16.34 6.20
CA THR A 109 7.17 17.51 7.03
C THR A 109 8.07 17.55 8.26
N THR A 110 8.30 16.41 8.91
CA THR A 110 9.21 16.27 10.06
C THR A 110 10.63 16.68 9.69
N LEU A 111 11.16 16.19 8.56
CA LEU A 111 12.51 16.53 8.12
C LEU A 111 12.67 18.04 7.83
N ARG A 112 11.65 18.67 7.22
CA ARG A 112 11.63 20.12 7.00
C ARG A 112 11.62 20.90 8.31
N GLY A 113 10.85 20.45 9.29
CA GLY A 113 10.85 21.02 10.64
C GLY A 113 12.23 20.95 11.30
N LEU A 114 12.84 19.76 11.31
CA LEU A 114 14.18 19.56 11.87
C LEU A 114 15.26 20.41 11.17
N HIS A 115 15.17 20.58 9.84
CA HIS A 115 16.07 21.45 9.10
C HIS A 115 15.86 22.94 9.46
N ALA A 116 14.62 23.37 9.70
CA ALA A 116 14.35 24.73 10.16
C ALA A 116 14.93 24.95 11.57
N ASP A 117 14.67 24.03 12.49
CA ASP A 117 15.18 24.07 13.87
C ASP A 117 16.70 24.07 13.92
N ASN A 118 17.34 23.22 13.12
CA ASN A 118 18.80 23.18 13.05
C ASN A 118 19.37 24.53 12.59
N ARG A 119 18.77 25.18 11.59
CA ARG A 119 19.18 26.53 11.16
C ARG A 119 19.01 27.57 12.27
N HIS A 120 17.95 27.49 13.06
CA HIS A 120 17.76 28.38 14.20
C HIS A 120 18.81 28.16 15.29
N LEU A 121 19.10 26.90 15.62
CA LEU A 121 20.13 26.55 16.60
C LEU A 121 21.52 27.02 16.15
N VAL A 122 21.87 26.81 14.87
CA VAL A 122 23.16 27.27 14.32
C VAL A 122 23.28 28.80 14.42
N ARG A 123 22.22 29.56 14.10
CA ARG A 123 22.25 31.03 14.27
C ARG A 123 22.40 31.44 15.73
N ALA A 124 21.65 30.80 16.65
CA ALA A 124 21.74 31.10 18.07
C ALA A 124 23.13 30.81 18.65
N VAL A 125 23.80 29.74 18.16
CA VAL A 125 25.20 29.44 18.52
C VAL A 125 26.13 30.53 17.98
N GLN A 126 26.00 30.92 16.71
CA GLN A 126 26.82 31.98 16.10
C GLN A 126 26.66 33.33 16.81
N GLU A 127 25.43 33.72 17.17
CA GLU A 127 25.14 34.95 17.93
C GLU A 127 25.80 34.91 19.32
N ARG A 128 25.71 33.77 20.01
CA ARG A 128 26.36 33.58 21.32
C ARG A 128 27.88 33.61 21.22
N GLU A 129 28.46 32.97 20.21
CA GLU A 129 29.91 32.99 19.99
C GLU A 129 30.41 34.42 19.73
N ALA A 130 29.68 35.20 18.91
CA ALA A 130 29.99 36.61 18.67
C ALA A 130 29.94 37.43 19.97
N TRP A 131 28.91 37.23 20.80
CA TRP A 131 28.77 37.92 22.08
C TRP A 131 29.86 37.54 23.09
N ILE A 132 30.26 36.26 23.14
CA ILE A 132 31.37 35.79 24.00
C ILE A 132 32.69 36.43 23.57
N GLU A 133 32.95 36.51 22.27
CA GLU A 133 34.19 37.10 21.75
C GLU A 133 34.23 38.62 22.00
N GLU A 134 33.09 39.32 21.87
CA GLU A 134 32.97 40.72 22.26
C GLU A 134 33.22 40.92 23.76
N CYS A 135 32.60 40.10 24.62
CA CYS A 135 32.83 40.12 26.07
C CYS A 135 34.31 39.89 26.41
N ARG A 136 34.96 38.93 25.74
CA ARG A 136 36.40 38.67 25.92
C ARG A 136 37.23 39.89 25.55
N GLY A 137 36.98 40.46 24.36
CA GLY A 137 37.69 41.66 23.91
C GLY A 137 37.50 42.86 24.85
N ASN A 138 36.30 43.04 25.41
CA ASN A 138 36.05 44.10 26.38
C ASN A 138 36.75 43.84 27.73
N ASN A 139 36.77 42.60 28.20
CA ASN A 139 37.51 42.22 29.40
C ASN A 139 39.02 42.41 29.25
N ASP A 140 39.58 42.06 28.09
CA ASP A 140 41.00 42.24 27.80
C ASP A 140 41.38 43.74 27.80
N ARG A 141 40.58 44.59 27.12
CA ARG A 141 40.75 46.05 27.14
C ARG A 141 40.60 46.65 28.53
N LEU A 142 39.68 46.11 29.35
CA LEU A 142 39.49 46.54 30.73
C LEU A 142 40.73 46.23 31.58
N PHE A 143 41.30 45.03 31.40
CA PHE A 143 42.53 44.64 32.06
C PHE A 143 43.71 45.55 31.65
N GLU A 144 43.86 45.82 30.36
CA GLU A 144 44.90 46.73 29.84
C GLU A 144 44.74 48.15 30.39
N ALA A 145 43.53 48.71 30.36
CA ALA A 145 43.24 50.04 30.91
C ALA A 145 43.56 50.12 32.41
N ASN A 146 43.21 49.09 33.19
CA ASN A 146 43.54 49.02 34.61
C ASN A 146 45.05 48.92 34.86
N ALA A 147 45.78 48.13 34.06
CA ALA A 147 47.23 48.02 34.16
C ALA A 147 47.94 49.35 33.85
N ASP A 148 47.48 50.07 32.81
CA ASP A 148 48.01 51.39 32.46
C ASP A 148 47.71 52.43 33.53
N LEU A 149 46.51 52.41 34.14
CA LEU A 149 46.14 53.29 35.25
C LEU A 149 47.06 53.08 36.46
N LEU A 150 47.32 51.82 36.86
CA LEU A 150 48.21 51.49 37.96
C LEU A 150 49.66 51.93 37.70
N LYS A 151 50.12 51.84 36.45
CA LYS A 151 51.46 52.31 36.04
C LYS A 151 51.56 53.83 36.19
N ARG A 152 50.60 54.60 35.67
CA ARG A 152 50.58 56.07 35.80
C ARG A 152 50.47 56.52 37.24
N TYR A 153 49.64 55.85 38.04
CA TYR A 153 49.53 56.14 39.46
C TYR A 153 50.86 55.96 40.19
N ARG A 154 51.63 54.90 39.86
CA ARG A 154 52.99 54.69 40.38
C ARG A 154 53.92 55.84 39.98
N ASP A 155 53.89 56.26 38.73
CA ASP A 155 54.74 57.35 38.21
C ASP A 155 54.44 58.70 38.91
N VAL A 156 53.16 59.00 39.15
CA VAL A 156 52.72 60.17 39.92
C VAL A 156 53.11 60.08 41.39
N ALA A 157 52.95 58.90 42.02
CA ALA A 157 53.34 58.69 43.41
C ALA A 157 54.86 58.90 43.64
N VAL A 158 55.68 58.52 42.66
CA VAL A 158 57.14 58.74 42.68
C VAL A 158 57.51 60.20 42.41
N SER A 159 56.68 60.95 41.66
CA SER A 159 56.96 62.32 41.21
C SER A 159 56.43 63.45 42.12
N ARG A 160 56.04 63.16 43.38
CA ARG A 160 55.40 64.09 44.35
C ARG A 160 56.23 65.33 44.81
N LYS A 161 57.20 65.80 44.03
CA LYS A 161 57.83 67.12 44.21
C LYS A 161 57.35 68.06 43.09
N GLU A 162 56.12 68.52 43.15
CA GLU A 162 55.64 69.57 42.24
C GLU A 162 55.86 70.98 42.82
N PRO A 163 56.40 71.92 42.04
CA PRO A 163 56.37 73.35 42.37
C PRO A 163 54.93 73.91 42.24
N PHE A 164 54.61 74.94 43.03
CA PHE A 164 53.30 75.57 43.32
C PHE A 164 52.37 75.96 42.13
N THR A 165 52.73 75.64 40.89
CA THR A 165 52.02 76.00 39.65
C THR A 165 50.72 75.23 39.38
N GLY A 166 50.42 74.14 40.10
CA GLY A 166 49.17 73.38 39.98
C GLY A 166 48.97 72.63 38.66
N ILE A 167 49.98 72.58 37.78
CA ILE A 167 49.92 71.95 36.46
C ILE A 167 49.66 70.44 36.56
N GLY A 168 50.23 69.75 37.55
CA GLY A 168 49.99 68.32 37.74
C GLY A 168 48.55 67.97 38.09
N ARG A 169 47.83 68.87 38.77
CA ARG A 169 46.41 68.64 39.12
C ARG A 169 45.53 68.54 37.88
N VAL A 170 45.72 69.40 36.90
CA VAL A 170 44.96 69.36 35.64
C VAL A 170 45.33 68.11 34.82
N ARG A 171 46.60 67.70 34.84
CA ARG A 171 47.05 66.47 34.17
C ARG A 171 46.37 65.23 34.76
N VAL A 172 46.31 65.12 36.09
CA VAL A 172 45.64 64.00 36.77
C VAL A 172 44.13 63.99 36.48
N GLU A 173 43.47 65.15 36.46
CA GLU A 173 42.05 65.25 36.13
C GLU A 173 41.75 64.81 34.69
N ASN A 174 42.55 65.25 33.71
CA ASN A 174 42.40 64.82 32.32
C ASN A 174 42.62 63.31 32.17
N GLU A 175 43.65 62.76 32.83
CA GLU A 175 43.88 61.31 32.82
C GLU A 175 42.73 60.53 33.46
N TYR A 176 42.18 61.02 34.57
CA TYR A 176 41.00 60.41 35.21
C TYR A 176 39.79 60.37 34.27
N GLN A 177 39.53 61.46 33.55
CA GLN A 177 38.43 61.52 32.59
C GLN A 177 38.63 60.57 31.40
N ASP A 178 39.85 60.51 30.86
CA ASP A 178 40.18 59.57 29.77
C ASP A 178 39.95 58.11 30.18
N TYR A 179 40.32 57.73 31.41
CA TYR A 179 40.04 56.38 31.90
C TYR A 179 38.57 56.14 32.19
N ARG A 180 37.86 57.14 32.70
CA ARG A 180 36.41 57.02 32.93
C ARG A 180 35.69 56.70 31.61
N PHE A 181 35.98 57.40 30.53
CA PHE A 181 35.41 57.10 29.21
C PHE A 181 35.78 55.72 28.70
N LYS A 182 37.04 55.30 28.84
CA LYS A 182 37.45 53.93 28.48
C LYS A 182 36.70 52.86 29.27
N LEU A 183 36.45 53.07 30.56
CA LEU A 183 35.72 52.12 31.39
C LEU A 183 34.23 52.07 31.05
N GLU A 184 33.63 53.22 30.75
CA GLU A 184 32.22 53.32 30.30
C GLU A 184 32.00 52.62 28.95
N ASP A 185 32.90 52.80 27.98
CA ASP A 185 32.83 52.15 26.65
C ASP A 185 33.02 50.63 26.71
N LEU A 186 33.63 50.11 27.77
CA LEU A 186 33.88 48.67 27.96
C LEU A 186 32.77 47.98 28.76
N GLN A 187 31.80 48.74 29.27
CA GLN A 187 30.68 48.19 30.00
C GLN A 187 29.74 47.48 29.01
N VAL A 188 29.68 46.15 29.10
CA VAL A 188 28.74 45.36 28.29
C VAL A 188 27.31 45.63 28.78
N MET A 189 26.37 45.82 27.85
CA MET A 189 24.95 45.93 28.19
C MET A 189 24.43 44.65 28.86
N GLU A 190 23.53 44.79 29.82
CA GLU A 190 22.91 43.67 30.53
C GLU A 190 22.12 42.79 29.56
N PHE A 191 22.37 41.48 29.60
CA PHE A 191 21.68 40.52 28.73
C PHE A 191 20.23 40.35 29.21
N GLU A 192 19.27 40.94 28.48
CA GLU A 192 17.85 40.61 28.66
C GLU A 192 17.51 39.29 27.95
N SER A 193 17.20 38.25 28.71
CA SER A 193 16.78 36.96 28.17
C SER A 193 15.34 37.04 27.63
N SER A 194 15.18 37.35 26.34
CA SER A 194 13.87 37.38 25.67
C SER A 194 13.30 35.99 25.34
N VAL A 195 13.96 34.91 25.76
CA VAL A 195 13.54 33.53 25.47
C VAL A 195 12.57 33.05 26.55
N ASN A 196 11.29 33.00 26.21
CA ASN A 196 10.26 32.34 27.01
C ASN A 196 10.49 30.82 26.97
N VAL A 197 11.24 30.31 27.96
CA VAL A 197 11.72 28.91 28.05
C VAL A 197 10.56 27.90 28.07
N GLU A 198 9.38 28.30 28.54
CA GLU A 198 8.19 27.44 28.60
C GLU A 198 7.70 26.95 27.21
N ARG A 199 7.96 27.65 26.10
CA ARG A 199 7.47 27.22 24.76
C ARG A 199 8.31 26.15 24.08
N HIS A 200 9.51 25.85 24.58
CA HIS A 200 10.43 24.88 23.97
C HIS A 200 10.73 23.67 24.86
N ARG A 201 9.96 23.48 25.94
CA ARG A 201 10.02 22.23 26.70
C ARG A 201 9.47 21.13 25.80
N ARG A 202 10.38 20.34 25.21
CA ARG A 202 10.03 19.07 24.55
C ARG A 202 9.20 18.27 25.54
N GLU A 203 7.98 17.91 25.15
CA GLU A 203 7.17 16.97 25.93
C GLU A 203 8.01 15.71 26.16
N PRO A 204 8.08 15.20 27.39
CA PRO A 204 8.77 13.94 27.66
C PRO A 204 8.18 12.82 26.78
N PRO A 205 9.00 11.90 26.25
CA PRO A 205 8.52 10.81 25.39
C PRO A 205 7.42 9.96 26.05
N GLU A 206 7.37 9.90 27.38
CA GLU A 206 6.29 9.25 28.14
C GLU A 206 4.91 9.89 27.94
N GLN A 207 4.83 11.20 27.72
CA GLN A 207 3.57 11.92 27.49
C GLN A 207 3.08 11.77 26.04
N ILE A 208 4.01 11.61 25.10
CA ILE A 208 3.71 11.33 23.69
C ILE A 208 3.13 9.92 23.56
N ALA A 209 3.70 8.92 24.25
CA ALA A 209 3.20 7.55 24.27
C ALA A 209 1.78 7.44 24.87
N ALA A 210 1.52 8.12 25.99
CA ALA A 210 0.20 8.12 26.63
C ALA A 210 -0.91 8.75 25.76
N ARG A 211 -0.56 9.72 24.91
CA ARG A 211 -1.48 10.37 23.96
C ARG A 211 -1.80 9.48 22.77
N GLU A 212 -0.86 8.62 22.35
CA GLU A 212 -1.07 7.65 21.28
C GLU A 212 -1.90 6.45 21.77
N GLU A 213 -1.70 5.98 22.99
CA GLU A 213 -2.51 4.90 23.60
C GLU A 213 -3.97 5.31 23.87
N GLY A 214 -4.21 6.54 24.34
CA GLY A 214 -5.58 7.04 24.56
C GLY A 214 -6.41 7.19 23.28
N ARG A 215 -5.76 7.42 22.13
CA ARG A 215 -6.45 7.59 20.83
C ARG A 215 -6.89 6.26 20.21
N THR A 216 -6.32 5.15 20.65
CA THR A 216 -6.71 3.80 20.23
C THR A 216 -7.89 3.20 21.01
N ALA A 217 -8.29 3.83 22.12
CA ALA A 217 -9.37 3.32 22.98
C ALA A 217 -10.78 3.85 22.63
N ASP A 218 -10.90 5.01 21.99
CA ASP A 218 -12.20 5.64 21.63
C ASP A 218 -12.69 5.30 20.20
N GLY A 219 -11.99 4.41 19.49
CA GLY A 219 -12.21 4.12 18.07
C GLY A 219 -12.79 2.74 17.74
N ASN A 220 -13.39 2.03 18.71
CA ASN A 220 -14.00 0.72 18.50
C ASN A 220 -15.45 0.68 18.99
#